data_AF-A0A3C0K628-F1
#
_entry.id   AF-A0A3C0K628-F1
#
_cell.length_a   1.000
_cell.length_b   1.000
_cell.length_c   1.000
_cell.angle_alpha   90.00
_cell.angle_beta   90.00
_cell.angle_gamma   90.00
#
_symmetry.space_group_name_H-M   'P 1'
#
loop_
_entity.id
_entity.type
_entity.pdbx_description
1 polymer ?
#
loop_
_entity_poly.entity_id
_entity_poly.type
_entity_poly.pdbx_seq_one_letter_code
_entity_poly.pdbx_strand_id
1 'polypeptide(L)'
;ADSYVQENLSEGDTWYYKVGAVDNDGNETLSSQVQYIFDSTGPTTGTVAVDNIYDDYYLRSTTDISITLDGWSDNIGIDYYLVGIGSTDTDTSADVLAYQTV
;
A
#
# COMPACT_ATOMS: atom_id res chain seq x y z
N ALA A 1 31.33 0.49 -13.25
CA ALA A 1 30.37 -0.62 -13.27
C ALA A 1 29.41 -0.35 -14.41
N ASP A 2 29.02 -1.38 -15.14
CA ASP A 2 28.04 -1.25 -16.21
C ASP A 2 26.62 -1.26 -15.62
N SER A 3 25.69 -0.57 -16.28
CA SER A 3 24.31 -0.42 -15.82
C SER A 3 23.33 -0.49 -16.99
N TYR A 4 22.15 -1.04 -16.73
CA TYR A 4 21.02 -1.07 -17.66
C TYR A 4 19.80 -0.45 -16.97
N VAL A 5 19.00 0.29 -17.73
CA VAL A 5 17.73 0.86 -17.27
C VAL A 5 16.60 0.24 -18.09
N GLN A 6 15.63 -0.36 -17.40
CA GLN A 6 14.39 -0.81 -18.02
C GLN A 6 13.39 0.34 -18.00
N GLU A 7 12.82 0.64 -19.16
CA GLU A 7 11.79 1.65 -19.35
C GLU A 7 10.41 0.99 -19.51
N ASN A 8 9.34 1.77 -19.33
CA ASN A 8 7.94 1.33 -19.52
C ASN A 8 7.53 0.13 -18.64
N LEU A 9 7.93 0.16 -17.37
CA LEU A 9 7.41 -0.76 -16.37
C LEU A 9 5.90 -0.55 -16.18
N SER A 10 5.17 -1.63 -15.94
CA SER A 10 3.76 -1.59 -15.57
C SER A 10 3.61 -1.82 -14.07
N GLU A 11 2.77 -1.01 -13.43
CA GLU A 11 2.45 -1.11 -12.01
C GLU A 11 1.87 -2.48 -11.67
N GLY A 12 2.30 -3.08 -10.56
CA GLY A 12 1.82 -4.40 -10.12
C GLY A 12 2.56 -5.59 -10.75
N ASP A 13 3.32 -5.38 -11.83
CA ASP A 13 4.00 -6.47 -12.50
C ASP A 13 5.23 -6.96 -11.71
N THR A 14 5.43 -8.28 -11.72
CA THR A 14 6.64 -8.92 -11.21
C THR A 14 7.63 -9.16 -12.35
N TRP A 15 8.83 -8.61 -12.21
CA TRP A 15 9.91 -8.74 -13.18
C TRP A 15 11.02 -9.62 -12.65
N TYR A 16 11.61 -10.42 -13.54
CA TYR A 16 12.66 -11.40 -13.23
C TYR A 16 13.90 -11.08 -14.06
N TYR A 17 15.05 -10.98 -13.40
CA TYR A 17 16.29 -10.56 -14.04
C TYR A 17 17.39 -11.59 -13.89
N LYS A 18 18.14 -11.78 -14.99
CA LYS A 18 19.40 -12.54 -15.04
C LYS A 18 20.37 -11.78 -15.94
N VAL A 19 21.65 -11.87 -15.63
CA VAL A 19 22.73 -11.30 -16.44
C VAL A 19 23.57 -12.44 -17.01
N GLY A 20 23.77 -12.42 -18.32
CA GLY A 20 24.72 -13.29 -19.00
C GLY A 20 25.99 -12.51 -19.33
N ALA A 21 27.15 -13.14 -19.10
CA ALA A 21 28.44 -12.64 -19.57
C ALA A 21 29.01 -13.63 -20.57
N VAL A 22 29.44 -13.12 -21.72
CA VAL A 22 30.07 -13.90 -22.79
C VAL A 22 31.46 -13.33 -23.06
N ASP A 23 32.49 -14.17 -23.07
CA ASP A 23 33.84 -13.74 -23.42
C ASP A 23 34.08 -13.70 -24.95
N ASN A 24 35.28 -13.29 -25.37
CA ASN A 24 35.60 -13.14 -26.80
C ASN A 24 35.70 -14.48 -27.55
N ASP A 25 35.85 -15.59 -26.83
CA ASP A 25 35.87 -16.95 -27.38
C ASP A 25 34.48 -17.60 -27.37
N GLY A 26 33.47 -16.90 -26.83
CA GLY A 26 32.07 -17.33 -26.79
C GLY A 26 31.70 -18.15 -25.56
N ASN A 27 32.53 -18.22 -24.52
CA ASN A 27 32.15 -18.88 -23.27
C ASN A 27 31.14 -18.02 -22.49
N GLU A 28 30.06 -18.64 -22.02
CA GLU A 28 28.96 -17.96 -21.32
C GLU A 28 28.90 -18.33 -19.83
N THR A 29 28.53 -17.37 -18.98
CA THR A 29 28.09 -17.59 -17.60
C THR A 29 26.84 -16.79 -17.30
N LEU A 30 25.91 -17.37 -16.54
CA LEU A 30 24.68 -16.70 -16.09
C LEU A 30 24.74 -16.41 -14.59
N SER A 31 24.16 -15.28 -14.19
CA SER A 31 23.93 -14.96 -12.79
C SER A 31 22.79 -15.80 -12.19
N SER A 32 22.69 -15.76 -10.86
CA SER A 32 21.44 -16.08 -10.16
C SER A 32 20.31 -15.14 -10.59
N GLN A 33 19.07 -15.63 -10.49
CA GLN A 33 17.88 -14.82 -10.75
C GLN A 33 17.58 -13.92 -9.54
N VAL A 34 17.16 -12.69 -9.81
CA VAL A 34 16.52 -11.79 -8.85
C VAL A 34 15.15 -11.38 -9.37
N GLN A 35 14.24 -10.99 -8.47
CA GLN A 35 12.90 -10.55 -8.84
C GLN A 35 12.47 -9.33 -8.03
N TYR A 36 11.68 -8.47 -8.66
CA TYR A 36 11.13 -7.26 -8.05
C TYR A 36 9.71 -7.02 -8.56
N ILE A 37 8.88 -6.40 -7.73
CA ILE A 37 7.56 -5.89 -8.11
C ILE A 37 7.70 -4.38 -8.29
N PHE A 38 7.13 -3.83 -9.36
CA PHE A 38 7.11 -2.38 -9.55
C PHE A 38 5.86 -1.79 -8.91
N ASP A 39 6.08 -0.99 -7.86
CA ASP A 39 5.05 -0.24 -7.14
C ASP A 39 5.48 1.21 -6.95
N SER A 40 4.84 2.12 -7.66
CA SER A 40 5.06 3.55 -7.48
C SER A 40 3.79 4.34 -7.21
N THR A 41 2.63 3.68 -7.27
CA THR A 41 1.33 4.29 -7.05
C THR A 41 0.84 3.95 -5.66
N GLY A 42 0.52 4.96 -4.85
CA GLY A 42 -0.05 4.71 -3.53
C GLY A 42 -1.54 4.36 -3.59
N PRO A 43 -2.13 3.88 -2.47
CA PRO A 43 -3.54 3.53 -2.42
C PRO A 43 -4.45 4.71 -2.76
N THR A 44 -5.60 4.39 -3.36
CA THR A 44 -6.70 5.33 -3.57
C THR A 44 -7.63 5.32 -2.37
N THR A 45 -7.93 6.52 -1.86
CA THR A 45 -8.81 6.73 -0.71
C THR A 45 -10.23 6.22 -0.99
N GLY A 46 -10.78 5.49 -0.03
CA GLY A 46 -12.18 5.08 0.00
C GLY A 46 -13.04 5.99 0.88
N THR A 47 -14.08 5.42 1.48
CA THR A 47 -14.95 6.07 2.46
C THR A 47 -14.79 5.44 3.84
N VAL A 48 -15.15 6.21 4.86
CA VAL A 48 -15.26 5.74 6.25
C VAL A 48 -16.67 6.06 6.70
N ALA A 49 -17.36 5.05 7.25
CA ALA A 49 -18.67 5.21 7.86
C ALA A 49 -18.61 4.80 9.33
N VAL A 50 -19.29 5.55 10.19
CA VAL A 50 -19.51 5.16 11.59
C VAL A 50 -20.83 4.40 11.66
N ASP A 51 -20.83 3.24 12.29
CA ASP A 51 -22.04 2.42 12.43
C ASP A 51 -22.87 2.86 13.65
N ASN A 52 -24.17 2.53 13.64
CA ASN A 52 -25.09 2.73 14.77
C ASN A 52 -25.27 4.20 15.21
N ILE A 53 -25.27 5.11 14.22
CA ILE A 53 -25.60 6.53 14.41
C ILE A 53 -27.09 6.69 14.71
N TYR A 54 -27.39 7.58 15.64
CA TYR A 54 -28.69 8.14 15.96
C TYR A 54 -28.65 9.65 15.71
N ASP A 55 -29.58 10.14 14.89
CA ASP A 55 -29.76 11.58 14.64
C ASP A 55 -28.46 12.28 14.18
N ASP A 56 -27.84 11.71 13.13
CA ASP A 56 -26.66 12.14 12.38
C ASP A 56 -25.35 12.39 13.16
N TYR A 57 -25.41 12.53 14.48
CA TYR A 57 -24.29 12.95 15.33
C TYR A 57 -24.14 12.13 16.60
N TYR A 58 -25.19 11.43 17.06
CA TYR A 58 -25.13 10.68 18.31
C TYR A 58 -24.94 9.19 18.04
N LEU A 59 -24.30 8.48 18.96
CA LEU A 59 -24.22 7.03 18.92
C LEU A 59 -25.22 6.43 19.91
N ARG A 60 -25.86 5.32 19.54
CA ARG A 60 -26.68 4.55 20.50
C ARG A 60 -25.83 3.71 21.44
N SER A 61 -24.60 3.43 21.06
CA SER A 61 -23.66 2.66 21.87
C SER A 61 -23.12 3.49 23.02
N THR A 62 -22.93 2.84 24.17
CA THR A 62 -22.32 3.45 25.37
C THR A 62 -20.94 2.87 25.69
N THR A 63 -20.49 1.87 24.93
CA THR A 63 -19.27 1.11 25.19
C THR A 63 -18.30 1.15 24.02
N ASP A 64 -18.81 1.06 22.79
CA ASP A 64 -17.99 0.83 21.60
C ASP A 64 -18.43 1.67 20.39
N ILE A 65 -17.48 2.02 19.53
CA ILE A 65 -17.72 2.64 18.22
C ILE A 65 -17.22 1.66 17.16
N SER A 66 -18.06 1.34 16.17
CA SER A 66 -17.66 0.56 15.00
C SER A 66 -17.53 1.50 13.81
N ILE A 67 -16.47 1.32 13.04
CA ILE A 67 -16.26 2.00 11.77
C ILE A 67 -16.12 0.97 10.66
N THR A 68 -16.68 1.29 9.51
CA THR A 68 -16.56 0.51 8.28
C THR A 68 -15.74 1.31 7.28
N LEU A 69 -14.71 0.67 6.71
CA LEU A 69 -13.92 1.19 5.59
C LEU A 69 -14.42 0.54 4.30
N ASP A 70 -14.72 1.33 3.27
CA ASP A 70 -15.20 0.81 1.99
C ASP A 70 -14.56 1.53 0.79
N GLY A 71 -14.33 0.81 -0.30
CA GLY A 71 -13.83 1.37 -1.56
C GLY A 71 -12.34 1.77 -1.59
N TRP A 72 -11.57 1.45 -0.53
CA TRP A 72 -10.12 1.61 -0.56
C TRP A 72 -9.50 0.58 -1.50
N SER A 73 -8.53 1.00 -2.32
CA SER A 73 -7.89 0.11 -3.28
C SER A 73 -6.45 0.53 -3.56
N ASP A 74 -5.66 -0.42 -4.03
CA ASP A 74 -4.27 -0.24 -4.44
C ASP A 74 -3.97 -1.20 -5.61
N ASN A 75 -3.00 -0.86 -6.45
CA ASN A 75 -2.60 -1.66 -7.62
C ASN A 75 -1.96 -3.01 -7.22
N ILE A 76 -1.39 -3.11 -6.02
CA ILE A 76 -0.65 -4.32 -5.57
C ILE A 76 -1.12 -4.79 -4.19
N GLY A 77 -1.89 -3.97 -3.50
CA GLY A 77 -2.58 -4.33 -2.28
C GLY A 77 -2.32 -3.35 -1.16
N ILE A 78 -3.16 -3.40 -0.14
CA ILE A 78 -3.03 -2.55 1.04
C ILE A 78 -2.43 -3.41 2.15
N ASP A 79 -1.27 -3.00 2.68
CA ASP A 79 -0.57 -3.71 3.76
C ASP A 79 -1.22 -3.44 5.13
N TYR A 80 -1.62 -2.20 5.41
CA TYR A 80 -2.31 -1.84 6.65
C TYR A 80 -3.11 -0.54 6.51
N TYR A 81 -4.07 -0.35 7.42
CA TYR A 81 -4.78 0.91 7.62
C TYR A 81 -4.32 1.56 8.93
N LEU A 82 -4.23 2.89 8.94
CA LEU A 82 -4.05 3.68 10.15
C LEU A 82 -5.34 4.44 10.44
N VAL A 83 -5.87 4.26 11.64
CA VAL A 83 -7.03 5.03 12.11
C VAL A 83 -6.56 6.03 13.15
N GLY A 84 -6.86 7.31 12.89
CA GLY A 84 -6.59 8.39 13.81
C GLY A 84 -7.89 8.83 14.49
N ILE A 85 -7.89 8.99 15.82
CA ILE A 85 -9.06 9.40 16.59
C ILE A 85 -8.78 10.78 17.20
N GLY A 86 -9.23 11.83 16.52
CA GLY A 86 -9.05 13.22 16.96
C GLY A 86 -10.02 13.63 18.08
N SER A 87 -9.59 14.58 18.91
CA SER A 87 -10.42 15.23 19.93
C SER A 87 -10.97 16.60 19.51
N THR A 88 -10.63 17.06 18.30
CA THR A 88 -10.99 18.40 17.77
C THR A 88 -11.77 18.29 16.45
N ASP A 89 -12.44 19.37 16.07
CA ASP A 89 -13.17 19.52 14.80
C ASP A 89 -12.26 19.93 13.62
N THR A 90 -10.95 20.00 13.85
CA THR A 90 -9.97 20.36 12.85
C THR A 90 -9.47 19.12 12.12
N ASP A 91 -9.78 19.01 10.84
CA ASP A 91 -9.30 17.98 9.90
C ASP A 91 -7.77 18.05 9.64
N THR A 92 -7.04 18.85 10.41
CA THR A 92 -5.60 19.05 10.25
C THR A 92 -4.75 18.14 11.13
N SER A 93 -5.36 17.41 12.08
CA SER A 93 -4.63 16.49 12.96
C SER A 93 -5.56 15.44 13.56
N ALA A 94 -5.32 14.17 13.23
CA ALA A 94 -5.72 13.10 14.11
C ALA A 94 -4.78 13.08 15.32
N ASP A 95 -5.32 13.21 16.54
CA ASP A 95 -4.58 12.88 17.76
C ASP A 95 -4.32 11.37 17.73
N VAL A 96 -3.08 10.98 17.44
CA VAL A 96 -2.72 9.60 17.11
C VAL A 96 -3.02 8.67 18.29
N LEU A 97 -3.97 7.76 18.11
CA LEU A 97 -4.05 6.52 18.90
C LEU A 97 -3.89 5.35 17.93
N ALA A 98 -2.65 4.92 17.73
CA ALA A 98 -2.31 3.84 16.83
C ALA A 98 -3.10 2.57 17.17
N TYR A 99 -3.82 2.02 16.19
CA TYR A 99 -4.27 0.64 16.25
C TYR A 99 -3.99 -0.04 14.90
N GLN A 100 -3.33 -1.20 14.98
CA GLN A 100 -3.03 -2.07 13.85
C GLN A 100 -3.99 -3.25 13.90
N THR A 101 -4.69 -3.54 12.81
CA THR A 101 -5.25 -4.87 12.59
C THR A 101 -5.15 -5.29 11.13
N VAL A 102 -4.41 -6.41 10.99
CA VAL A 102 -4.31 -7.46 9.96
C VAL A 102 -4.23 -7.04 8.50
#